data_AF-A0A3G1KXU8-F1
#
_entry.id   AF-A0A3G1KXU8-F1
#
_cell.length_a   1.000
_cell.length_b   1.000
_cell.length_c   1.000
_cell.angle_alpha   90.00
_cell.angle_beta   90.00
_cell.angle_gamma   90.00
#
_symmetry.space_group_name_H-M   'P 1'
#
loop_
_entity.id
_entity.type
_entity.pdbx_description
1 polymer ?
#
loop_
_entity_poly.entity_id
_entity_poly.type
_entity_poly.pdbx_seq_one_letter_code
_entity_poly.pdbx_strand_id
1 'polypeptide(L)'
;MEEKIKKMYRGDCNLIIAFTIFLWIVLISTMIVVSSLAPSHTVRIIALGAAIIAGVTATTALLAVLGHLKKNQTQLYSEDIMCSGAMEKQQ
;
A
#
# COMPACT_ATOMS: atom_id res chain seq x y z
N MET A 1 -12.79 -14.01 -17.14
CA MET A 1 -11.41 -13.48 -17.12
C MET A 1 -11.31 -12.24 -16.24
N GLU A 2 -12.12 -11.21 -16.50
CA GLU A 2 -12.12 -9.95 -15.73
C GLU A 2 -12.38 -10.15 -14.23
N GLU A 3 -13.28 -11.07 -13.87
CA GLU A 3 -13.58 -11.47 -12.48
C GLU A 3 -12.35 -11.97 -11.70
N LYS A 4 -11.43 -12.71 -12.36
CA LYS A 4 -10.21 -13.23 -11.73
C LYS A 4 -9.17 -12.14 -11.50
N ILE A 5 -8.96 -11.27 -12.49
CA ILE A 5 -8.05 -10.11 -12.40
C ILE A 5 -8.51 -9.18 -11.27
N LYS A 6 -9.81 -8.91 -11.20
CA LYS A 6 -10.40 -8.03 -10.19
C LYS A 6 -10.27 -8.61 -8.78
N LYS A 7 -10.32 -9.95 -8.63
CA LYS A 7 -10.13 -10.64 -7.36
C LYS A 7 -8.68 -10.61 -6.88
N MET A 8 -7.72 -10.78 -7.79
CA MET A 8 -6.28 -10.68 -7.48
C MET A 8 -5.88 -9.25 -7.12
N TYR A 9 -6.37 -8.27 -7.89
CA TYR A 9 -6.24 -6.84 -7.57
C TYR A 9 -6.78 -6.46 -6.19
N ARG A 10 -7.94 -7.02 -5.82
CA ARG A 10 -8.53 -6.79 -4.51
C ARG A 10 -7.66 -7.37 -3.39
N GLY A 11 -7.02 -8.51 -3.64
CA GLY A 11 -6.05 -9.12 -2.73
C GLY A 11 -4.86 -8.21 -2.48
N ASP A 12 -4.23 -7.72 -3.54
CA ASP A 12 -3.07 -6.81 -3.44
C ASP A 12 -3.44 -5.49 -2.76
N CYS A 13 -4.62 -4.94 -3.08
CA CYS A 13 -5.14 -3.76 -2.43
C CYS A 13 -5.41 -4.00 -0.93
N ASN A 14 -5.97 -5.16 -0.56
CA ASN A 14 -6.15 -5.54 0.84
C ASN A 14 -4.80 -5.70 1.57
N LEU A 15 -3.79 -6.27 0.91
CA LEU A 15 -2.44 -6.41 1.47
C LEU A 15 -1.82 -5.04 1.74
N ILE A 16 -1.92 -4.12 0.76
CA ILE A 16 -1.47 -2.73 0.88
C ILE A 16 -2.18 -2.00 2.03
N ILE A 17 -3.49 -2.15 2.15
CA ILE A 17 -4.28 -1.56 3.23
C ILE A 17 -3.87 -2.14 4.58
N ALA A 18 -3.72 -3.46 4.68
CA ALA A 18 -3.28 -4.12 5.90
C ALA A 18 -1.88 -3.64 6.34
N PHE A 19 -0.96 -3.50 5.39
CA PHE A 19 0.39 -2.97 5.65
C PHE A 19 0.35 -1.51 6.10
N THR A 20 -0.54 -0.70 5.51
CA THR A 20 -0.77 0.69 5.91
C THR A 20 -1.24 0.76 7.35
N ILE A 21 -2.26 -0.03 7.72
CA ILE A 21 -2.80 -0.08 9.07
C ILE A 21 -1.70 -0.51 10.06
N PHE A 22 -0.91 -1.52 9.71
CA PHE A 22 0.21 -1.97 10.53
C PHE A 22 1.24 -0.86 10.76
N LEU A 23 1.63 -0.13 9.72
CA LEU A 23 2.54 1.02 9.84
C LEU A 23 1.97 2.13 10.73
N TRP A 24 0.67 2.42 10.63
CA TRP A 24 0.01 3.37 11.52
C TRP A 24 0.03 2.91 12.98
N ILE A 25 -0.18 1.63 13.26
CA ILE A 25 -0.08 1.06 14.61
C ILE A 25 1.34 1.26 15.16
N VAL A 26 2.37 0.96 14.36
CA VAL A 26 3.77 1.16 14.74
C VAL A 26 4.05 2.63 15.04
N LEU A 27 3.59 3.55 14.19
CA LEU A 27 3.74 5.00 14.40
C LEU A 27 3.10 5.47 15.72
N ILE A 28 1.86 5.05 15.99
CA ILE A 28 1.14 5.41 17.22
C ILE A 28 1.86 4.84 18.45
N SER A 29 2.27 3.57 18.39
CA SER A 29 3.03 2.93 19.46
C SER A 29 4.33 3.68 19.74
N THR A 30 5.06 4.07 18.69
CA THR A 30 6.30 4.84 18.81
C THR A 30 6.04 6.21 19.44
N MET A 31 4.94 6.88 19.08
CA MET A 31 4.54 8.15 19.70
C MET A 31 4.24 8.04 21.20
N ILE A 32 3.60 6.96 21.65
CA ILE A 32 3.34 6.70 23.07
C ILE A 32 4.65 6.53 23.82
N VAL A 33 5.57 5.72 23.26
CA VAL A 33 6.90 5.48 23.84
C VAL A 33 7.71 6.78 23.92
N VAL A 34 7.77 7.55 22.83
CA VAL A 34 8.48 8.85 22.81
C VAL A 34 7.86 9.83 23.81
N SER A 35 6.53 9.84 23.95
CA SER A 35 5.86 10.70 24.93
C SER A 35 6.21 10.33 26.36
N SER A 36 6.42 9.05 26.66
CA SER A 36 6.85 8.58 27.97
C SER A 36 8.33 8.84 28.28
N LEU A 37 9.21 8.82 27.26
CA LEU A 37 10.65 9.03 27.42
C LEU A 37 11.11 10.48 27.30
N ALA A 38 10.35 11.34 26.63
CA ALA A 38 10.77 12.72 26.37
C ALA A 38 10.26 13.69 27.46
N PRO A 39 11.15 14.28 28.29
CA PRO A 39 10.80 15.33 29.23
C PRO A 39 10.61 16.71 28.58
N SER A 40 11.03 16.90 27.31
CA SER A 40 11.03 18.20 26.63
C SER A 40 9.97 18.31 25.51
N HIS A 41 9.25 19.43 25.51
CA HIS A 41 8.20 19.73 24.51
C HIS A 41 8.73 19.75 23.07
N THR A 42 9.97 20.19 22.86
CA THR A 42 10.60 20.27 21.54
C THR A 42 10.75 18.91 20.87
N VAL A 43 11.16 17.88 21.61
CA VAL A 43 11.35 16.52 21.07
C VAL A 43 10.01 15.91 20.68
N ARG A 44 8.96 16.15 21.46
CA ARG A 44 7.59 15.71 21.11
C ARG A 44 7.09 16.34 19.81
N ILE A 45 7.32 17.63 19.60
CA ILE A 45 6.90 18.34 18.38
C ILE A 45 7.64 17.81 17.15
N ILE A 46 8.95 17.61 17.25
CA ILE A 46 9.76 17.09 16.13
C ILE A 46 9.35 15.64 15.80
N ALA A 47 9.14 14.81 16.83
CA ALA A 47 8.70 13.44 16.64
C ALA A 47 7.29 13.37 16.00
N LEU A 48 6.37 14.22 16.44
CA LEU A 48 5.04 14.38 15.83
C LEU A 48 5.15 14.78 14.36
N GLY A 49 5.98 15.78 14.05
CA GLY A 49 6.19 16.24 12.68
C GLY A 49 6.75 15.12 11.78
N ALA A 50 7.77 14.41 12.25
CA ALA A 50 8.35 13.28 11.53
C ALA A 50 7.35 12.14 11.33
N ALA A 51 6.56 11.80 12.35
CA ALA A 51 5.53 10.78 12.29
C ALA A 51 4.45 11.12 11.26
N ILE A 52 3.98 12.37 11.24
CA ILE A 52 3.00 12.85 10.27
C ILE A 52 3.58 12.74 8.86
N ILE A 53 4.77 13.31 8.62
CA ILE A 53 5.41 13.30 7.29
C ILE A 53 5.58 11.85 6.79
N ALA A 54 6.11 10.96 7.63
CA ALA A 54 6.27 9.55 7.29
C ALA A 54 4.92 8.89 6.94
N GLY A 55 3.87 9.16 7.74
CA GLY A 55 2.53 8.63 7.52
C GLY A 55 1.91 9.10 6.20
N VAL A 56 1.96 10.40 5.89
CA VAL A 56 1.43 10.92 4.61
C VAL A 56 2.25 10.42 3.43
N THR A 57 3.58 10.42 3.50
CA THR A 57 4.43 9.93 2.40
C THR A 57 4.19 8.45 2.10
N ALA A 58 4.06 7.61 3.14
CA ALA A 58 3.75 6.20 2.95
C ALA A 58 2.36 6.01 2.31
N THR A 59 1.35 6.73 2.80
CA THR A 59 -0.02 6.65 2.28
C THR A 59 -0.10 7.12 0.82
N THR A 60 0.57 8.22 0.47
CA THR A 60 0.58 8.73 -0.91
C THR A 60 1.35 7.83 -1.86
N ALA A 61 2.48 7.25 -1.43
CA ALA A 61 3.22 6.28 -2.23
C ALA A 61 2.38 5.03 -2.53
N LEU A 62 1.64 4.51 -1.55
CA LEU A 62 0.75 3.36 -1.74
C LEU A 62 -0.42 3.69 -2.68
N LEU A 63 -1.03 4.87 -2.55
CA LEU A 63 -2.05 5.34 -3.48
C LEU A 63 -1.51 5.54 -4.91
N ALA A 64 -0.28 6.04 -5.05
CA ALA A 64 0.37 6.19 -6.34
C ALA A 64 0.64 4.82 -6.99
N VAL A 65 1.10 3.84 -6.21
CA VAL A 65 1.28 2.45 -6.67
C VAL A 65 -0.06 1.85 -7.10
N LEU A 66 -1.13 2.02 -6.31
CA LEU A 66 -2.48 1.57 -6.67
C LEU A 66 -2.99 2.24 -7.95
N GLY A 67 -2.80 3.54 -8.10
CA GLY A 67 -3.18 4.30 -9.29
C GLY A 67 -2.40 3.88 -10.54
N HIS A 68 -1.10 3.63 -10.38
CA HIS A 68 -0.23 3.15 -11.45
C HIS A 68 -0.60 1.72 -11.87
N LEU A 69 -0.81 0.82 -10.90
CA LEU A 69 -1.30 -0.55 -11.13
C LEU A 69 -2.64 -0.52 -11.85
N LYS A 70 -3.63 0.23 -11.37
CA LYS A 70 -4.95 0.34 -12.01
C LYS A 70 -4.86 0.82 -13.46
N LYS A 71 -3.93 1.73 -13.77
CA LYS A 71 -3.75 2.28 -15.12
C LYS A 71 -3.06 1.30 -16.07
N ASN A 72 -2.12 0.48 -15.58
CA ASN A 72 -1.40 -0.52 -16.38
C ASN A 72 -2.02 -1.93 -16.33
N GLN A 73 -2.99 -2.19 -15.46
CA GLN A 73 -3.64 -3.50 -15.33
C GLN A 73 -4.33 -3.96 -16.61
N THR A 74 -4.94 -3.05 -17.37
CA THR A 74 -5.65 -3.39 -18.60
C THR A 74 -4.71 -3.82 -19.73
N GLN A 75 -3.44 -3.36 -19.72
CA GLN A 75 -2.44 -3.90 -20.65
C GLN A 75 -1.82 -5.19 -20.12
N LEU A 76 -1.29 -5.15 -18.89
CA LEU A 76 -0.49 -6.26 -18.34
C LEU A 76 -1.28 -7.57 -18.23
N TYR A 77 -2.54 -7.51 -17.79
CA TYR A 77 -3.36 -8.72 -17.63
C TYR A 77 -4.08 -9.12 -18.92
N SER A 78 -4.28 -8.21 -19.88
CA SER A 78 -4.89 -8.58 -21.16
C SER A 78 -3.91 -9.38 -22.02
N GLU A 79 -2.61 -9.03 -21.95
CA GLU A 79 -1.52 -9.73 -22.62
C GLU A 79 -1.35 -11.17 -22.12
N ASP A 80 -1.31 -11.37 -20.79
CA ASP A 80 -1.18 -12.71 -20.19
C ASP A 80 -2.40 -13.61 -20.45
N ILE A 81 -3.60 -13.04 -20.43
CA ILE A 81 -4.84 -13.80 -20.67
C ILE A 81 -4.98 -14.18 -22.15
N MET A 82 -4.58 -13.29 -23.05
CA MET A 82 -4.59 -13.55 -24.49
C MET A 82 -3.54 -14.60 -24.86
N CYS A 83 -2.38 -14.60 -24.20
CA CYS A 83 -1.34 -15.61 -24.37
C CYS A 83 -1.76 -16.98 -23.79
N SER A 84 -2.36 -17.01 -22.60
CA SER A 84 -2.84 -18.26 -21.99
C SER A 84 -4.04 -18.87 -22.75
N GLY A 85 -4.92 -18.06 -23.33
CA GLY A 85 -6.03 -18.54 -24.17
C GLY A 85 -5.59 -19.05 -25.54
N ALA A 86 -4.45 -18.57 -26.06
CA ALA A 86 -3.86 -19.08 -27.30
C ALA A 86 -3.28 -20.49 -27.15
N MET A 87 -2.77 -20.83 -25.97
CA MET A 87 -2.26 -22.18 -25.68
C MET A 87 -3.37 -23.22 -25.46
N GLU A 88 -4.56 -22.82 -25.01
CA GLU A 88 -5.71 -23.73 -24.86
C GLU A 88 -6.34 -24.13 -26.21
N LYS A 89 -6.20 -23.31 -27.25
CA LYS A 89 -6.71 -23.62 -28.60
C LYS A 89 -5.78 -24.48 -29.47
N GLN A 90 -4.63 -24.86 -28.94
CA GLN A 90 -3.63 -25.71 -29.59
C GLN A 90 -3.61 -27.15 -29.04
N GLN A 91 -4.48 -27.45 -28.06
CA GLN A 91 -4.70 -28.80 -27.51
C GLN A 91 -6.09 -29.31 -27.90
#